data_AF-A0A428TVK3-F1
#
_entry.id   AF-A0A428TVK3-F1
#
_cell.length_a   1.000
_cell.length_b   1.000
_cell.length_c   1.000
_cell.angle_alpha   90.00
_cell.angle_beta   90.00
_cell.angle_gamma   90.00
#
_symmetry.space_group_name_H-M   'P 1'
#
loop_
_entity.id
_entity.type
_entity.pdbx_description
1 polymer ?
#
loop_
_entity_poly.entity_id
_entity_poly.type
_entity_poly.pdbx_seq_one_letter_code
_entity_poly.pdbx_strand_id
1 'polypeptide(L)'
;MEHISITVLFIGGGLCGMLVESTRIRDLLNTTVEDVEPKHPYTDEEADEHKAPETYEFSLNPIPALVILLLGIMMSSHKQHTMISSMVHKQWGNLLLGASLARGLTYFLMFLKPPKSIFPSRPPTELLASFGLISGGIIFMASSSDTVEGMIHYDLDAMFMYTVTMGLVGLLMAWIVIVLAIKGWAVRLERRRSQTA
;
A
#
# COMPACT_ATOMS: atom_id res chain seq x y z
N MET A 1 -5.19 18.20 -19.60
CA MET A 1 -3.83 17.67 -19.87
C MET A 1 -3.30 16.84 -18.70
N GLU A 2 -3.47 17.27 -17.45
CA GLU A 2 -2.93 16.56 -16.27
C GLU A 2 -3.50 15.16 -16.03
N HIS A 3 -4.78 14.92 -16.33
CA HIS A 3 -5.36 13.56 -16.24
C HIS A 3 -4.69 12.55 -17.17
N ILE A 4 -4.19 12.97 -18.34
CA ILE A 4 -3.44 12.11 -19.26
C ILE A 4 -2.06 11.78 -18.67
N SER A 5 -1.40 12.77 -18.06
CA SER A 5 -0.11 12.59 -17.40
C SER A 5 -0.19 11.59 -16.24
N ILE A 6 -1.29 11.59 -15.49
CA ILE A 6 -1.56 10.59 -14.44
C ILE A 6 -1.67 9.19 -15.06
N THR A 7 -2.43 9.03 -16.14
CA THR A 7 -2.53 7.73 -16.83
C THR A 7 -1.17 7.19 -17.28
N VAL A 8 -0.30 8.05 -17.80
CA VAL A 8 1.08 7.67 -18.18
C VAL A 8 1.90 7.22 -16.96
N LEU A 9 1.80 7.93 -15.83
CA LEU A 9 2.44 7.52 -14.58
C LEU A 9 1.97 6.13 -14.13
N PHE A 10 0.66 5.87 -14.18
CA PHE A 10 0.09 4.58 -13.79
C PHE A 10 0.51 3.44 -14.73
N ILE A 11 0.53 3.68 -16.04
CA ILE A 11 0.99 2.67 -17.02
C ILE A 11 2.47 2.38 -16.84
N GLY A 12 3.32 3.41 -16.78
CA GLY A 12 4.76 3.26 -16.64
C GLY A 12 5.16 2.64 -15.31
N GLY A 13 4.60 3.15 -14.21
CA GLY A 13 4.80 2.59 -12.87
C GLY A 13 4.24 1.17 -12.74
N GLY A 14 3.06 0.90 -13.28
CA GLY A 14 2.46 -0.44 -13.28
C GLY A 14 3.30 -1.46 -14.04
N LEU A 15 3.77 -1.10 -15.25
CA LEU A 15 4.65 -1.96 -16.04
C LEU A 15 5.96 -2.24 -15.30
N CYS A 16 6.64 -1.21 -14.80
CA CYS A 16 7.88 -1.36 -14.03
C CYS A 16 7.66 -2.24 -12.78
N GLY A 17 6.57 -2.00 -12.04
CA GLY A 17 6.21 -2.81 -10.88
C GLY A 17 6.01 -4.29 -11.22
N MET A 18 5.29 -4.59 -12.30
CA MET A 18 5.10 -5.97 -12.76
C MET A 18 6.40 -6.63 -13.20
N LEU A 19 7.31 -5.90 -13.86
CA LEU A 19 8.61 -6.42 -14.28
C LEU A 19 9.50 -6.77 -13.07
N VAL A 20 9.51 -5.93 -12.03
CA VAL A 20 10.26 -6.18 -10.78
C VAL A 20 9.76 -7.42 -10.04
N GLU A 21 8.45 -7.69 -10.08
CA GLU A 21 7.85 -8.88 -9.47
C GLU A 21 7.94 -10.13 -10.34
N SER A 22 8.32 -10.01 -11.60
CA SER A 22 8.34 -11.13 -12.54
C SER A 22 9.50 -12.08 -12.23
N THR A 23 9.17 -13.34 -11.93
CA THR A 23 10.18 -14.40 -11.74
C THR A 23 11.02 -14.61 -12.99
N ARG A 24 10.42 -14.56 -14.18
CA ARG A 24 11.15 -14.69 -15.45
C ARG A 24 12.17 -13.59 -15.67
N ILE A 25 11.84 -12.34 -15.32
CA ILE A 25 12.78 -11.22 -15.43
C ILE A 25 13.89 -11.39 -14.41
N ARG A 26 13.57 -11.82 -13.19
CA ARG A 26 14.57 -12.12 -12.16
C ARG A 26 15.54 -13.22 -12.61
N ASP A 27 15.02 -14.31 -13.16
CA ASP A 27 15.85 -15.42 -13.67
C ASP A 27 16.79 -14.95 -14.78
N LEU A 28 16.28 -14.15 -15.73
CA LEU A 28 17.09 -13.57 -16.81
C LEU A 28 18.18 -12.62 -16.30
N LEU A 29 17.88 -11.81 -15.27
CA LEU A 29 18.87 -10.93 -14.65
C LEU A 29 19.92 -11.73 -13.87
N ASN A 30 19.53 -12.79 -13.18
CA ASN A 30 20.45 -13.67 -12.47
C ASN A 30 21.41 -14.41 -13.42
N THR A 31 20.93 -14.81 -14.62
CA THR A 31 21.79 -15.49 -15.60
C THR A 31 22.96 -14.62 -16.04
N THR A 32 22.77 -13.29 -16.09
CA THR A 32 23.86 -12.36 -16.44
C THR A 32 24.94 -12.24 -15.37
N VAL A 33 24.65 -12.62 -14.12
CA VAL A 33 25.60 -12.62 -13.01
C VAL A 33 26.36 -13.94 -12.95
N GLU A 34 25.68 -15.07 -13.17
CA GLU A 34 26.29 -16.41 -13.19
C GLU A 34 27.32 -16.59 -14.32
N ASP A 35 27.17 -15.91 -15.46
CA ASP A 35 28.15 -15.95 -16.57
C ASP A 35 29.44 -15.14 -16.28
N VAL A 36 29.47 -14.33 -15.22
CA VAL A 36 30.63 -13.49 -14.86
C VAL A 36 31.51 -14.15 -13.78
N GLU A 37 30.99 -15.11 -13.00
CA GLU A 37 31.77 -15.84 -11.99
C GLU A 37 32.42 -17.12 -12.54
N PRO A 38 33.77 -17.26 -12.48
CA PRO A 38 34.42 -18.49 -12.88
C PRO A 38 34.14 -19.60 -11.85
N LYS A 39 33.55 -20.70 -12.31
CA LYS A 39 33.33 -21.94 -11.53
C LYS A 39 34.62 -22.44 -10.86
N HIS A 40 34.83 -22.11 -9.58
CA HIS A 40 35.84 -22.77 -8.74
C HIS A 40 35.25 -24.05 -8.10
N PRO A 41 36.07 -25.08 -7.82
CA PRO A 41 35.57 -26.36 -7.34
C PRO A 41 35.33 -26.34 -5.81
N TYR A 42 34.05 -26.27 -5.44
CA TYR A 42 33.37 -26.75 -4.21
C TYR A 42 34.17 -26.80 -2.90
N THR A 43 33.79 -25.91 -1.97
CA THR A 43 33.92 -26.10 -0.51
C THR A 43 32.56 -25.89 0.17
N ASP A 44 32.23 -26.73 1.16
CA ASP A 44 30.92 -26.80 1.85
C ASP A 44 30.47 -25.48 2.54
N GLU A 45 31.34 -24.46 2.63
CA GLU A 45 31.03 -23.14 3.19
C GLU A 45 30.22 -22.24 2.23
N GLU A 46 30.25 -22.50 0.91
CA GLU A 46 29.52 -21.71 -0.11
C GLU A 46 28.07 -22.19 -0.33
N ALA A 47 27.65 -23.27 0.34
CA ALA A 47 26.28 -23.77 0.25
C ALA A 47 25.23 -22.82 0.90
N ASP A 48 25.68 -21.92 1.79
CA ASP A 48 24.85 -20.84 2.35
C ASP A 48 24.82 -19.60 1.44
N GLU A 49 25.84 -19.35 0.61
CA GLU A 49 25.87 -18.20 -0.32
C GLU A 49 24.89 -18.36 -1.50
N HIS A 50 24.53 -19.59 -1.85
CA HIS A 50 23.56 -19.89 -2.92
C HIS A 50 22.09 -19.89 -2.43
N LYS A 51 21.84 -19.62 -1.14
CA LYS A 51 20.47 -19.50 -0.64
C LYS A 51 19.92 -18.14 -1.05
N ALA A 52 18.76 -18.16 -1.73
CA ALA A 52 18.02 -16.96 -2.03
C ALA A 52 17.84 -16.12 -0.74
N PRO A 53 18.08 -14.79 -0.78
CA PRO A 53 18.02 -13.97 0.42
C PRO A 53 16.63 -14.07 1.06
N GLU A 54 16.57 -14.04 2.39
CA GLU A 54 15.31 -14.17 3.17
C GLU A 54 14.23 -13.16 2.71
N THR A 55 14.65 -12.02 2.16
CA THR A 55 13.76 -11.00 1.59
C THR A 55 13.02 -11.45 0.34
N TYR A 56 13.35 -12.59 -0.27
CA TYR A 56 12.62 -13.13 -1.43
C TYR A 56 11.32 -13.83 -1.03
N GLU A 57 11.11 -14.12 0.26
CA GLU A 57 9.85 -14.68 0.75
C GLU A 57 8.68 -13.68 0.65
N PHE A 58 8.96 -12.37 0.55
CA PHE A 58 7.96 -11.31 0.49
C PHE A 58 8.34 -10.23 -0.52
N SER A 59 7.34 -9.71 -1.25
CA SER A 59 7.58 -8.59 -2.16
C SER A 59 7.85 -7.30 -1.38
N LEU A 60 9.03 -6.73 -1.61
CA LEU A 60 9.43 -5.39 -1.17
C LEU A 60 9.44 -4.38 -2.33
N ASN A 61 8.58 -4.57 -3.33
CA ASN A 61 8.55 -3.69 -4.50
C ASN A 61 8.18 -2.26 -4.10
N PRO A 62 9.08 -1.27 -4.31
CA PRO A 62 8.84 0.11 -3.92
C PRO A 62 7.95 0.85 -4.93
N ILE A 63 7.77 0.32 -6.15
CA ILE A 63 7.12 1.04 -7.25
C ILE A 63 5.66 1.41 -6.94
N PRO A 64 4.81 0.53 -6.38
CA PRO A 64 3.46 0.92 -5.99
C PRO A 64 3.42 2.06 -4.97
N ALA A 65 4.29 2.02 -3.95
CA ALA A 65 4.39 3.08 -2.96
C ALA A 65 4.87 4.40 -3.58
N LEU A 66 5.82 4.34 -4.51
CA LEU A 66 6.30 5.50 -5.25
C LEU A 66 5.21 6.14 -6.10
N VAL A 67 4.43 5.35 -6.85
CA VAL A 67 3.32 5.88 -7.67
C VAL A 67 2.29 6.60 -6.80
N ILE A 68 1.94 6.01 -5.65
CA ILE A 68 1.00 6.62 -4.69
C ILE A 68 1.58 7.92 -4.10
N LEU A 69 2.87 7.94 -3.77
CA LEU A 69 3.57 9.13 -3.28
C LEU A 69 3.51 10.27 -4.30
N LEU A 70 3.90 10.00 -5.55
CA LEU A 70 3.92 10.99 -6.62
C LEU A 70 2.52 11.52 -6.91
N LEU A 71 1.52 10.64 -6.96
CA LEU A 71 0.13 11.03 -7.09
C LEU A 71 -0.30 11.97 -5.94
N GLY A 72 0.03 11.62 -4.69
CA GLY A 72 -0.29 12.45 -3.53
C GLY A 72 0.33 13.85 -3.61
N ILE A 73 1.60 13.95 -4.03
CA ILE A 73 2.30 15.24 -4.19
C ILE A 73 1.66 16.08 -5.30
N MET A 74 1.46 15.49 -6.49
CA MET A 74 0.90 16.20 -7.64
C MET A 74 -0.49 16.73 -7.33
N MET A 75 -1.35 15.87 -6.76
CA MET A 75 -2.76 16.18 -6.57
C MET A 75 -2.99 17.08 -5.36
N SER A 76 -2.11 17.04 -4.35
CA SER A 76 -2.18 17.99 -3.23
C SER A 76 -1.79 19.43 -3.61
N SER A 77 -1.03 19.57 -4.68
CA SER A 77 -0.59 20.86 -5.23
C SER A 77 -1.48 21.35 -6.38
N HIS A 78 -2.42 20.52 -6.84
CA HIS A 78 -3.26 20.81 -7.98
C HIS A 78 -4.33 21.86 -7.63
N LYS A 79 -4.40 22.93 -8.42
CA LYS A 79 -5.38 24.01 -8.26
C LYS A 79 -6.67 23.66 -9.00
N GLN A 80 -7.78 23.73 -8.29
CA GLN A 80 -9.12 23.47 -8.82
C GLN A 80 -9.89 24.76 -9.03
N HIS A 81 -11.01 24.67 -9.76
CA HIS A 81 -11.86 25.83 -10.10
C HIS A 81 -12.43 26.56 -8.88
N THR A 82 -12.68 25.84 -7.78
CA THR A 82 -13.17 26.42 -6.52
C THR A 82 -12.16 26.20 -5.40
N MET A 83 -12.21 27.09 -4.40
CA MET A 83 -11.38 26.96 -3.20
C MET A 83 -11.70 25.66 -2.45
N ILE A 84 -12.99 25.31 -2.32
CA ILE A 84 -13.41 24.07 -1.65
C ILE A 84 -12.84 22.85 -2.38
N SER A 85 -12.98 22.77 -3.72
CA SER A 85 -12.41 21.64 -4.48
C SER A 85 -10.89 21.55 -4.31
N SER A 86 -10.18 22.68 -4.31
CA SER A 86 -8.72 22.70 -4.12
C SER A 86 -8.33 22.20 -2.73
N MET A 87 -9.10 22.55 -1.70
CA MET A 87 -8.87 22.09 -0.33
C MET A 87 -9.14 20.58 -0.18
N VAL A 88 -10.22 20.07 -0.77
CA VAL A 88 -10.52 18.63 -0.79
C VAL A 88 -9.42 17.86 -1.54
N HIS A 89 -8.93 18.39 -2.66
CA HIS A 89 -7.80 17.82 -3.41
C HIS A 89 -6.51 17.74 -2.59
N LYS A 90 -6.20 18.82 -1.87
CA LYS A 90 -5.09 18.85 -0.92
C LYS A 90 -5.21 17.79 0.16
N GLN A 91 -6.41 17.61 0.72
CA GLN A 91 -6.67 16.66 1.79
C GLN A 91 -6.42 15.21 1.35
N TRP A 92 -7.01 14.76 0.25
CA TRP A 92 -6.80 13.37 -0.19
C TRP A 92 -5.39 13.14 -0.70
N GLY A 93 -4.79 14.12 -1.38
CA GLY A 93 -3.39 14.02 -1.82
C GLY A 93 -2.42 13.83 -0.65
N ASN A 94 -2.62 14.59 0.44
CA ASN A 94 -1.84 14.45 1.67
C ASN A 94 -2.04 13.09 2.36
N LEU A 95 -3.27 12.54 2.34
CA LEU A 95 -3.55 11.21 2.89
C LEU A 95 -2.83 10.09 2.10
N LEU A 96 -2.81 10.19 0.77
CA LEU A 96 -2.06 9.24 -0.08
C LEU A 96 -0.55 9.37 0.13
N LEU A 97 -0.03 10.59 0.25
CA LEU A 97 1.37 10.84 0.61
C LEU A 97 1.72 10.21 1.97
N GLY A 98 0.91 10.45 3.00
CA GLY A 98 1.12 9.83 4.31
C GLY A 98 1.07 8.31 4.25
N ALA A 99 0.15 7.75 3.46
CA ALA A 99 0.02 6.31 3.27
C ALA A 99 1.25 5.68 2.59
N SER A 100 1.80 6.32 1.57
CA SER A 100 2.99 5.82 0.88
C SER A 100 4.24 5.89 1.75
N LEU A 101 4.39 6.94 2.58
CA LEU A 101 5.47 7.01 3.56
C LEU A 101 5.34 5.91 4.62
N ALA A 102 4.14 5.68 5.16
CA ALA A 102 3.90 4.59 6.09
C ALA A 102 4.20 3.22 5.46
N ARG A 103 3.84 3.01 4.18
CA ARG A 103 4.18 1.80 3.43
C ARG A 103 5.69 1.65 3.21
N GLY A 104 6.40 2.73 2.87
CA GLY A 104 7.85 2.73 2.76
C GLY A 104 8.53 2.35 4.08
N LEU A 105 8.00 2.84 5.21
CA LEU A 105 8.48 2.46 6.54
C LEU A 105 8.20 0.99 6.85
N THR A 106 7.07 0.42 6.42
CA THR A 106 6.86 -1.03 6.49
C THR A 106 7.95 -1.79 5.75
N TYR A 107 8.25 -1.41 4.51
CA TYR A 107 9.29 -2.07 3.72
C TYR A 107 10.66 -1.98 4.39
N PHE A 108 11.00 -0.81 4.92
CA PHE A 108 12.23 -0.61 5.67
C PHE A 108 12.31 -1.52 6.92
N LEU A 109 11.23 -1.61 7.71
CA LEU A 109 11.18 -2.47 8.89
C LEU A 109 11.25 -3.95 8.54
N MET A 110 10.56 -4.38 7.49
CA MET A 110 10.58 -5.77 7.02
C MET A 110 11.93 -6.16 6.41
N PHE A 111 12.61 -5.21 5.75
CA PHE A 111 13.98 -5.41 5.27
C PHE A 111 14.96 -5.60 6.42
N LEU A 112 14.86 -4.80 7.49
CA LEU A 112 15.72 -4.94 8.68
C LEU A 112 15.40 -6.18 9.51
N LYS A 113 14.13 -6.57 9.61
CA LYS A 113 13.67 -7.69 10.43
C LYS A 113 12.57 -8.47 9.73
N PRO A 114 12.93 -9.39 8.82
CA PRO A 114 11.98 -10.26 8.13
C PRO A 114 11.05 -11.01 9.10
N PRO A 115 9.75 -11.16 8.78
CA PRO A 115 8.80 -11.88 9.62
C PRO A 115 9.10 -13.38 9.63
N LYS A 116 9.41 -13.95 10.81
CA LYS A 116 9.73 -15.38 10.96
C LYS A 116 8.55 -16.25 11.40
N SER A 117 7.37 -15.66 11.54
CA SER A 117 6.19 -16.31 12.11
C SER A 117 4.98 -16.18 11.20
N ILE A 118 4.16 -17.23 11.19
CA ILE A 118 2.83 -17.24 10.54
C ILE A 118 1.79 -16.44 11.33
N PHE A 119 2.09 -16.03 12.58
CA PHE A 119 1.23 -15.14 13.33
C PHE A 119 1.28 -13.74 12.71
N PRO A 120 0.17 -12.98 12.75
CA PRO A 120 0.13 -11.66 12.16
C PRO A 120 1.04 -10.67 12.93
N SER A 121 2.30 -10.55 12.51
CA SER A 121 3.18 -9.44 12.88
C SER A 121 3.09 -8.37 11.80
N ARG A 122 1.99 -7.59 11.78
CA ARG A 122 1.94 -6.42 10.91
C ARG A 122 2.63 -5.26 11.63
N PRO A 123 3.69 -4.66 11.07
CA PRO A 123 4.26 -3.47 11.69
C PRO A 123 3.15 -2.41 11.81
N PRO A 124 3.11 -1.62 12.89
CA PRO A 124 2.04 -0.64 13.13
C PRO A 124 1.79 0.32 11.96
N THR A 125 2.83 0.52 11.14
CA THR A 125 2.82 1.32 9.91
C THR A 125 1.85 0.80 8.85
N GLU A 126 1.57 -0.50 8.80
CA GLU A 126 0.56 -1.05 7.89
C GLU A 126 -0.85 -0.55 8.20
N LEU A 127 -1.15 -0.32 9.48
CA LEU A 127 -2.44 0.23 9.89
C LEU A 127 -2.57 1.69 9.42
N LEU A 128 -1.50 2.47 9.54
CA LEU A 128 -1.46 3.86 9.07
C LEU A 128 -1.54 3.96 7.55
N ALA A 129 -0.81 3.10 6.83
CA ALA A 129 -0.89 3.00 5.38
C ALA A 129 -2.33 2.67 4.93
N SER A 130 -2.95 1.68 5.57
CA SER A 130 -4.34 1.29 5.27
C SER A 130 -5.32 2.44 5.56
N PHE A 131 -5.19 3.11 6.70
CA PHE A 131 -6.03 4.25 7.05
C PHE A 131 -5.92 5.38 6.01
N GLY A 132 -4.70 5.74 5.63
CA GLY A 132 -4.46 6.80 4.65
C GLY A 132 -4.97 6.44 3.25
N LEU A 133 -4.83 5.18 2.80
CA LEU A 133 -5.36 4.74 1.50
C LEU A 133 -6.89 4.73 1.46
N ILE A 134 -7.55 4.20 2.49
CA ILE A 134 -9.02 4.16 2.55
C ILE A 134 -9.56 5.59 2.64
N SER A 135 -9.00 6.39 3.53
CA SER A 135 -9.40 7.79 3.73
C SER A 135 -9.19 8.63 2.48
N GLY A 136 -7.99 8.55 1.89
CA GLY A 136 -7.65 9.25 0.66
C GLY A 136 -8.54 8.82 -0.50
N GLY A 137 -8.82 7.52 -0.64
CA GLY A 137 -9.72 6.98 -1.67
C GLY A 137 -11.15 7.50 -1.54
N ILE A 138 -11.71 7.54 -0.32
CA ILE A 138 -13.07 8.07 -0.10
C ILE A 138 -13.13 9.56 -0.42
N ILE A 139 -12.19 10.36 0.07
CA ILE A 139 -12.17 11.81 -0.20
C ILE A 139 -11.91 12.08 -1.69
N PHE A 140 -11.09 11.27 -2.36
CA PHE A 140 -10.91 11.35 -3.82
C PHE A 140 -12.23 11.13 -4.56
N MET A 141 -13.00 10.09 -4.22
CA MET A 141 -14.32 9.87 -4.82
C MET A 141 -15.30 11.01 -4.49
N ALA A 142 -15.26 11.55 -3.27
CA ALA A 142 -16.07 12.70 -2.85
C ALA A 142 -15.63 14.04 -3.46
N SER A 143 -14.48 14.09 -4.15
CA SER A 143 -13.98 15.31 -4.80
C SER A 143 -14.56 15.57 -6.20
N SER A 144 -15.59 14.81 -6.59
CA SER A 144 -16.32 15.04 -7.84
C SER A 144 -17.01 16.41 -7.85
N SER A 145 -17.16 16.99 -9.03
CA SER A 145 -17.77 18.33 -9.19
C SER A 145 -19.15 18.42 -8.54
N ASP A 146 -20.02 17.41 -8.74
CA ASP A 146 -21.36 17.37 -8.19
C ASP A 146 -21.36 17.35 -6.65
N THR A 147 -20.44 16.60 -6.04
CA THR A 147 -20.32 16.54 -4.58
C THR A 147 -19.83 17.87 -4.03
N VAL A 148 -18.82 18.48 -4.67
CA VAL A 148 -18.30 19.78 -4.27
C VAL A 148 -19.34 20.88 -4.45
N GLU A 149 -20.13 20.86 -5.52
CA GLU A 149 -21.24 21.79 -5.73
C GLU A 149 -22.31 21.63 -4.63
N GLY A 150 -22.63 20.40 -4.25
CA GLY A 150 -23.47 20.12 -3.09
C GLY A 150 -22.90 20.71 -1.80
N MET A 151 -21.60 20.56 -1.55
CA MET A 151 -20.95 21.18 -0.38
C MET A 151 -21.10 22.70 -0.39
N ILE A 152 -20.88 23.35 -1.53
CA ILE A 152 -21.05 24.80 -1.68
C ILE A 152 -22.51 25.20 -1.44
N HIS A 153 -23.46 24.45 -2.00
CA HIS A 153 -24.90 24.74 -1.90
C HIS A 153 -25.40 24.68 -0.44
N TYR A 154 -24.89 23.72 0.34
CA TYR A 154 -25.26 23.53 1.75
C TYR A 154 -24.31 24.23 2.74
N ASP A 155 -23.42 25.10 2.28
CA ASP A 155 -22.43 25.83 3.09
C ASP A 155 -21.55 24.90 3.97
N LEU A 156 -21.17 23.75 3.41
CA LEU A 156 -20.29 22.78 4.05
C LEU A 156 -18.83 23.05 3.67
N ASP A 157 -17.97 23.12 4.68
CA ASP A 157 -16.54 23.28 4.45
C ASP A 157 -15.83 21.95 4.15
N ALA A 158 -14.61 22.04 3.63
CA ALA A 158 -13.76 20.87 3.38
C ALA A 158 -13.33 20.16 4.68
N MET A 159 -13.32 20.85 5.81
CA MET A 159 -12.91 20.28 7.10
C MET A 159 -13.96 19.30 7.64
N PHE A 160 -15.24 19.60 7.43
CA PHE A 160 -16.39 18.78 7.79
C PHE A 160 -16.34 17.46 7.04
N MET A 161 -16.22 17.51 5.71
CA MET A 161 -16.08 16.31 4.86
C MET A 161 -14.88 15.47 5.30
N TYR A 162 -13.75 16.11 5.58
CA TYR A 162 -12.54 15.44 6.07
C TYR A 162 -12.77 14.72 7.40
N THR A 163 -13.29 15.42 8.40
CA THR A 163 -13.48 14.91 9.76
C THR A 163 -14.48 13.75 9.79
N VAL A 164 -15.62 13.91 9.09
CA VAL A 164 -16.62 12.86 8.96
C VAL A 164 -16.02 11.62 8.28
N THR A 165 -15.22 11.81 7.23
CA THR A 165 -14.55 10.70 6.55
C THR A 165 -13.57 9.99 7.47
N MET A 166 -12.73 10.71 8.22
CA MET A 166 -11.76 10.09 9.14
C MET A 166 -12.48 9.23 10.20
N GLY A 167 -13.58 9.75 10.76
CA GLY A 167 -14.41 9.01 11.71
C GLY A 167 -15.04 7.76 11.09
N LEU A 168 -15.61 7.89 9.88
CA LEU A 168 -16.21 6.78 9.15
C LEU A 168 -15.18 5.68 8.84
N VAL A 169 -13.98 6.06 8.40
CA VAL A 169 -12.89 5.11 8.13
C VAL A 169 -12.44 4.41 9.40
N GLY A 170 -12.33 5.13 10.52
CA GLY A 170 -12.04 4.52 11.83
C GLY A 170 -13.07 3.45 12.20
N LEU A 171 -14.37 3.75 12.04
CA LEU A 171 -15.45 2.81 12.29
C LEU A 171 -15.40 1.61 11.32
N LEU A 172 -15.13 1.84 10.04
CA LEU A 172 -15.00 0.80 9.03
C LEU A 172 -13.84 -0.15 9.36
N MET A 173 -12.68 0.39 9.73
CA MET A 173 -11.52 -0.41 10.11
C MET A 173 -11.78 -1.21 11.40
N ALA A 174 -12.44 -0.60 12.39
CA ALA A 174 -12.88 -1.30 13.60
C ALA A 174 -13.84 -2.46 13.26
N TRP A 175 -14.79 -2.23 12.35
CA TRP A 175 -15.69 -3.26 11.86
C TRP A 175 -14.95 -4.42 11.20
N ILE A 176 -13.95 -4.15 10.34
CA ILE A 176 -13.11 -5.18 9.73
C ILE A 176 -12.41 -6.03 10.80
N VAL A 177 -11.85 -5.40 11.85
CA VAL A 177 -11.21 -6.11 12.96
C VAL A 177 -12.21 -7.00 13.71
N ILE A 178 -13.42 -6.52 13.97
CA ILE A 178 -14.48 -7.31 14.60
C ILE A 178 -14.82 -8.54 13.75
N VAL A 179 -14.99 -8.39 12.44
CA VAL A 179 -15.28 -9.50 11.53
C VAL A 179 -14.15 -10.54 11.53
N LEU A 180 -12.88 -10.11 11.52
CA LEU A 180 -11.74 -11.02 11.61
C LEU A 180 -11.68 -11.75 12.97
N ALA A 181 -12.03 -11.06 14.06
CA ALA A 181 -12.12 -11.67 15.38
C ALA A 181 -13.22 -12.73 15.45
N ILE A 182 -14.40 -12.46 14.87
CA ILE A 182 -15.51 -13.42 14.76
C ILE A 182 -15.07 -14.65 13.96
N LYS A 183 -14.38 -14.46 12.82
CA LYS A 183 -13.82 -15.58 12.03
C LYS A 183 -12.86 -16.43 12.87
N GLY A 184 -11.93 -15.79 13.59
CA GLY A 184 -10.99 -16.50 14.46
C GLY A 184 -11.69 -17.28 15.57
N TRP A 185 -12.74 -16.71 16.15
CA TRP A 185 -13.57 -17.37 17.16
C TRP A 185 -14.32 -18.58 16.59
N ALA A 186 -14.92 -18.46 15.41
CA ALA A 186 -15.62 -19.56 14.73
C ALA A 186 -14.69 -20.74 14.43
N VAL A 187 -13.51 -20.48 13.85
CA VAL A 187 -12.49 -21.51 13.57
C VAL A 187 -12.05 -22.21 14.85
N ARG A 188 -11.91 -21.47 15.96
CA ARG A 188 -11.58 -22.05 17.27
C ARG A 188 -12.68 -22.97 17.79
N LEU A 189 -13.95 -22.62 17.55
CA LEU A 189 -15.09 -23.44 17.95
C LEU A 189 -15.18 -24.75 17.14
N GLU A 190 -14.97 -24.68 15.83
CA GLU A 190 -14.95 -25.86 14.95
C GLU A 190 -13.86 -26.86 15.34
N ARG A 191 -12.63 -26.38 15.56
CA ARG A 191 -11.50 -27.23 16.00
C ARG A 191 -11.81 -27.98 17.30
N ARG A 192 -12.49 -27.32 18.25
CA ARG A 192 -12.90 -27.96 19.52
C ARG A 192 -13.92 -29.07 19.28
N ARG A 193 -14.89 -28.84 18.39
CA ARG A 193 -15.93 -29.85 18.06
C ARG A 193 -15.34 -31.07 17.37
N SER A 194 -14.40 -30.87 16.43
CA SER A 194 -13.72 -31.96 15.73
C SER A 194 -12.78 -32.79 16.63
N GLN A 195 -12.34 -32.27 17.76
CA GLN A 195 -11.53 -33.02 18.74
C GLN A 195 -12.38 -33.86 19.70
N THR A 196 -13.68 -33.59 19.78
CA THR A 196 -14.63 -34.29 20.67
C THR A 196 -15.51 -35.32 19.93
N ALA A 197 -15.41 -35.41 18.61
CA ALA A 197 -16.10 -36.38 17.76
C ALA A 197 -15.14 -37.49 17.34
#